data_AF-A0A1V6B4U4-F1
#
_entry.id   AF-A0A1V6B4U4-F1
#
_cell.length_a   1.000
_cell.length_b   1.000
_cell.length_c   1.000
_cell.angle_alpha   90.00
_cell.angle_beta   90.00
_cell.angle_gamma   90.00
#
_symmetry.space_group_name_H-M   'P 1'
#
loop_
_entity.id
_entity.type
_entity.pdbx_description
1 polymer ?
#
loop_
_entity_poly.entity_id
_entity_poly.type
_entity_poly.pdbx_seq_one_letter_code
_entity_poly.pdbx_strand_id
1 'polypeptide(L)'
;MSSIICVCMKARLLVLGLLINSYLFLNCSGEVPSLTTLAVTEITSNSALTGGNISDEGSSKIDERGVCWNTNTAPTLTSDRTINGTGMGEYSSSLTGLIPATKYYVRAYASNKYGTSFGDEVTFTTSISNGSSVNQIIADHTIVDRYNDIPQFYIDEVKKMLVWGAGMSHSLGYQHGLILLEQYDPKYQVITYLGDPPPAVTSQAMRFGRIFQSGDNTWTSDVNAYCGILKDQASNLNNPYNVFLYAWCWDMTWVNSPGGGLDPEFNVHWAGSAGGGRWGLNNEDQSLTGTPFSMDSYLSAIETYNAHARSNNYKTFTIYTTGPVDDNSGTENGYQRELKHTYIREYVKNHPETIFFDYADILVYNNSGQKHIVNWNDGGTYRPHSQIHPDNLKDYNSLWQMIPADGQGDPLGDDHIGEAGALRIAKAMWWMLARIAGWDGQSK
;
A
#
# COMPACT_ATOMS: atom_id res chain seq x y z
N MET A 1 90.54 53.16 -3.66
CA MET A 1 89.61 53.61 -4.71
C MET A 1 89.58 52.55 -5.80
N SER A 2 88.37 52.02 -6.03
CA SER A 2 87.85 51.37 -7.24
C SER A 2 88.35 49.96 -7.63
N SER A 3 87.51 49.03 -7.18
CA SER A 3 87.24 47.63 -7.50
C SER A 3 87.00 47.33 -8.99
N ILE A 4 87.54 46.21 -9.51
CA ILE A 4 86.87 44.93 -9.89
C ILE A 4 85.83 45.04 -11.02
N ILE A 5 86.05 44.31 -12.13
CA ILE A 5 85.05 43.44 -12.80
C ILE A 5 85.77 42.41 -13.73
N CYS A 6 85.58 41.14 -13.35
CA CYS A 6 85.42 39.90 -14.14
C CYS A 6 86.39 39.56 -15.32
N VAL A 7 87.31 38.62 -15.08
CA VAL A 7 87.96 37.78 -16.10
C VAL A 7 88.09 36.33 -15.60
N CYS A 8 87.51 35.42 -16.39
CA CYS A 8 87.84 34.01 -16.69
C CYS A 8 88.33 33.02 -15.63
N MET A 9 87.78 31.80 -15.69
CA MET A 9 88.66 30.67 -16.03
C MET A 9 87.93 29.53 -16.76
N LYS A 10 88.33 29.33 -18.03
CA LYS A 10 88.22 28.07 -18.77
C LYS A 10 89.23 27.07 -18.16
N ALA A 11 88.84 25.82 -18.00
CA ALA A 11 89.78 24.70 -17.97
C ALA A 11 89.25 23.54 -18.83
N ARG A 12 90.09 23.10 -19.77
CA ARG A 12 89.84 22.04 -20.76
C ARG A 12 90.20 20.66 -20.18
N LEU A 13 89.37 19.67 -20.57
CA LEU A 13 89.57 18.21 -20.71
C LEU A 13 90.79 17.53 -20.05
N LEU A 14 90.53 16.48 -19.26
CA LEU A 14 91.13 15.14 -19.44
C LEU A 14 90.28 14.04 -18.76
N VAL A 15 90.29 12.84 -19.34
CA VAL A 15 89.38 11.69 -19.19
C VAL A 15 89.49 10.97 -17.83
N LEU A 16 88.36 10.75 -17.12
CA LEU A 16 88.02 9.51 -16.37
C LEU A 16 86.65 9.64 -15.65
N GLY A 17 85.75 8.66 -15.84
CA GLY A 17 84.59 8.42 -14.96
C GLY A 17 83.27 9.08 -15.38
N LEU A 18 82.46 8.39 -16.18
CA LEU A 18 81.04 8.73 -16.36
C LEU A 18 80.29 8.36 -15.07
N LEU A 19 80.15 9.35 -14.18
CA LEU A 19 79.22 9.36 -13.07
C LEU A 19 77.78 9.29 -13.58
N ILE A 20 77.02 8.37 -13.00
CA ILE A 20 75.58 8.21 -13.15
C ILE A 20 74.92 9.54 -12.78
N ASN A 21 74.37 10.24 -13.78
CA ASN A 21 73.45 11.36 -13.55
C ASN A 21 72.03 10.84 -13.73
N SER A 22 71.59 10.07 -12.72
CA SER A 22 70.19 9.69 -12.57
C SER A 22 69.39 10.94 -12.21
N TYR A 23 68.83 11.61 -13.21
CA TYR A 23 67.66 12.46 -13.01
C TYR A 23 66.51 11.55 -12.57
N LEU A 24 66.37 11.33 -11.26
CA LEU A 24 65.08 10.96 -10.70
C LEU A 24 64.16 12.15 -10.96
N PHE A 25 63.37 12.08 -12.02
CA PHE A 25 62.10 12.77 -12.06
C PHE A 25 61.27 12.17 -10.92
N LEU A 26 61.29 12.83 -9.77
CA LEU A 26 60.35 12.57 -8.69
C LEU A 26 58.98 13.03 -9.23
N ASN A 27 58.32 12.17 -10.01
CA ASN A 27 56.90 12.32 -10.29
C ASN A 27 56.19 12.18 -8.94
N CYS A 28 55.88 13.31 -8.32
CA CYS A 28 55.00 13.35 -7.16
C CYS A 28 53.57 13.10 -7.66
N SER A 29 53.26 11.84 -7.95
CA SER A 29 51.87 11.40 -8.13
C SER A 29 51.25 11.37 -6.74
N GLY A 30 50.44 12.38 -6.42
CA GLY A 30 49.76 12.41 -5.14
C GLY A 30 48.67 11.35 -5.07
N GLU A 31 48.58 10.68 -3.94
CA GLU A 31 47.59 9.65 -3.65
C GLU A 31 46.33 10.26 -3.02
N VAL A 32 45.18 9.77 -3.46
CA VAL A 32 43.88 10.05 -2.84
C VAL A 32 43.72 9.25 -1.54
N PRO A 33 42.77 9.62 -0.67
CA PRO A 33 42.58 8.92 0.60
C PRO A 33 42.18 7.44 0.42
N SER A 34 42.38 6.62 1.45
CA SER A 34 41.79 5.27 1.54
C SER A 34 40.79 5.21 2.69
N LEU A 35 39.60 4.68 2.45
CA LEU A 35 38.52 4.61 3.43
C LEU A 35 37.55 3.45 3.18
N THR A 36 36.84 3.05 4.24
CA THR A 36 35.72 2.10 4.18
C THR A 36 34.43 2.76 4.61
N THR A 37 33.30 2.35 4.03
CA THR A 37 31.97 2.76 4.49
C THR A 37 31.55 1.89 5.66
N LEU A 38 31.05 2.50 6.74
CA LEU A 38 30.55 1.76 7.91
C LEU A 38 29.13 1.23 7.65
N ALA A 39 28.73 0.20 8.38
CA ALA A 39 27.37 -0.33 8.29
C ALA A 39 26.33 0.74 8.62
N VAL A 40 25.14 0.63 8.00
CA VAL A 40 24.01 1.52 8.29
C VAL A 40 23.24 0.98 9.51
N THR A 41 22.97 1.85 10.47
CA THR A 41 22.25 1.58 11.72
C THR A 41 21.17 2.63 11.96
N GLU A 42 20.38 2.47 13.03
CA GLU A 42 19.33 3.43 13.44
C GLU A 42 18.40 3.86 12.30
N ILE A 43 18.01 2.88 11.46
CA ILE A 43 17.20 3.13 10.27
C ILE A 43 15.76 3.42 10.68
N THR A 44 15.34 4.66 10.52
CA THR A 44 13.95 5.10 10.69
C THR A 44 13.28 5.23 9.32
N SER A 45 12.08 5.83 9.29
CA SER A 45 11.38 6.10 8.04
C SER A 45 11.98 7.25 7.24
N ASN A 46 12.71 8.16 7.88
CA ASN A 46 13.23 9.36 7.22
C ASN A 46 14.68 9.68 7.58
N SER A 47 15.34 8.79 8.34
CA SER A 47 16.73 8.94 8.74
C SER A 47 17.44 7.60 8.84
N ALA A 48 18.76 7.65 8.78
CA ALA A 48 19.63 6.54 9.12
C ALA A 48 20.98 7.06 9.64
N LEU A 49 21.69 6.23 10.38
CA LEU A 49 23.04 6.53 10.87
C LEU A 49 24.05 5.64 10.14
N THR A 50 25.17 6.22 9.72
CA THR A 50 26.28 5.48 9.11
C THR A 50 27.57 6.28 9.32
N GLY A 51 28.56 6.11 8.46
CA GLY A 51 29.82 6.83 8.52
C GLY A 51 30.89 6.25 7.62
N GLY A 52 32.13 6.65 7.87
CA GLY A 52 33.29 6.08 7.22
C GLY A 52 34.47 5.97 8.17
N ASN A 53 35.43 5.14 7.80
CA ASN A 53 36.73 5.07 8.46
C ASN A 53 37.82 5.37 7.44
N ILE A 54 38.53 6.49 7.62
CA ILE A 54 39.66 6.87 6.76
C ILE A 54 40.92 6.25 7.38
N SER A 55 41.45 5.22 6.73
CA SER A 55 42.65 4.50 7.17
C SER A 55 43.94 5.16 6.69
N ASP A 56 43.88 5.94 5.61
CA ASP A 56 45.01 6.68 5.05
C ASP A 56 44.53 7.98 4.40
N GLU A 57 45.21 9.10 4.69
CA GLU A 57 44.94 10.39 4.05
C GLU A 57 45.58 10.52 2.66
N GLY A 58 46.42 9.56 2.27
CA GLY A 58 47.19 9.59 1.04
C GLY A 58 48.29 10.64 1.13
N SER A 59 48.48 11.40 0.05
CA SER A 59 49.61 12.34 -0.03
C SER A 59 49.33 13.76 0.51
N SER A 60 48.14 14.01 1.06
CA SER A 60 47.76 15.31 1.63
C SER A 60 46.69 15.15 2.69
N LYS A 61 46.61 16.10 3.62
CA LYS A 61 45.54 16.18 4.61
C LYS A 61 44.17 16.15 3.95
N ILE A 62 43.22 15.51 4.63
CA ILE A 62 41.81 15.49 4.25
C ILE A 62 41.20 16.88 4.38
N ASP A 63 40.68 17.40 3.27
CA ASP A 63 40.00 18.69 3.17
C ASP A 63 38.50 18.57 3.44
N GLU A 64 37.89 17.43 3.11
CA GLU A 64 36.48 17.15 3.35
C GLU A 64 36.24 15.64 3.46
N ARG A 65 35.39 15.21 4.40
CA ARG A 65 34.87 13.84 4.47
C ARG A 65 33.38 13.84 4.72
N GLY A 66 32.72 12.76 4.36
CA GLY A 66 31.29 12.58 4.62
C GLY A 66 30.76 11.33 3.96
N VAL A 67 29.45 11.25 3.83
CA VAL A 67 28.77 10.14 3.18
C VAL A 67 27.88 10.70 2.07
N CYS A 68 27.81 10.03 0.93
CA CYS A 68 26.88 10.32 -0.15
C CYS A 68 25.88 9.17 -0.32
N TRP A 69 24.64 9.50 -0.67
CA TRP A 69 23.57 8.51 -0.86
C TRP A 69 22.63 8.87 -2.00
N ASN A 70 22.00 7.85 -2.59
CA ASN A 70 21.05 7.98 -3.69
C ASN A 70 20.13 6.74 -3.74
N THR A 71 19.03 6.80 -4.48
CA THR A 71 18.20 5.62 -4.80
C THR A 71 18.76 4.83 -5.98
N ASN A 72 19.73 5.38 -6.70
CA ASN A 72 20.53 4.69 -7.71
C ASN A 72 21.89 4.24 -7.16
N THR A 73 22.45 3.18 -7.74
CA THR A 73 23.81 2.69 -7.43
C THR A 73 24.88 3.73 -7.73
N ALA A 74 26.03 3.59 -7.08
CA ALA A 74 27.23 4.41 -7.19
C ALA A 74 26.99 5.90 -6.90
N PRO A 75 26.47 6.26 -5.71
CA PRO A 75 26.35 7.66 -5.32
C PRO A 75 27.72 8.36 -5.37
N THR A 76 27.71 9.63 -5.74
CA THR A 76 28.91 10.47 -5.86
C THR A 76 28.69 11.81 -5.14
N LEU A 77 29.66 12.73 -5.22
CA LEU A 77 29.54 14.06 -4.60
C LEU A 77 28.41 14.93 -5.19
N THR A 78 27.81 14.53 -6.32
CA THR A 78 26.63 15.22 -6.88
C THR A 78 25.31 14.67 -6.37
N SER A 79 25.33 13.58 -5.60
CA SER A 79 24.16 13.05 -4.89
C SER A 79 23.97 13.77 -3.55
N ASP A 80 22.91 13.44 -2.83
CA ASP A 80 22.75 13.91 -1.45
C ASP A 80 23.96 13.47 -0.62
N ARG A 81 24.49 14.38 0.20
CA ARG A 81 25.69 14.11 0.99
C ARG A 81 25.75 14.90 2.29
N THR A 82 26.47 14.35 3.25
CA THR A 82 26.88 15.06 4.48
C THR A 82 28.27 15.66 4.32
N ILE A 83 28.58 16.67 5.14
CA ILE A 83 29.93 17.19 5.34
C ILE A 83 30.28 17.01 6.83
N ASN A 84 31.19 16.10 7.14
CA ASN A 84 31.56 15.68 8.50
C ASN A 84 32.99 16.12 8.90
N GLY A 85 33.47 17.19 8.27
CA GLY A 85 34.72 17.87 8.60
C GLY A 85 35.94 17.28 7.91
N THR A 86 37.07 17.27 8.63
CA THR A 86 38.42 16.94 8.13
C THR A 86 39.09 15.87 8.99
N GLY A 87 40.23 15.36 8.53
CA GLY A 87 41.10 14.42 9.27
C GLY A 87 40.76 12.93 9.07
N MET A 88 41.64 12.08 9.59
CA MET A 88 41.54 10.62 9.50
C MET A 88 40.65 10.00 10.59
N GLY A 89 40.51 8.68 10.54
CA GLY A 89 39.78 7.86 11.52
C GLY A 89 38.30 7.75 11.22
N GLU A 90 37.59 7.17 12.19
CA GLU A 90 36.15 6.96 12.11
C GLU A 90 35.37 8.27 12.31
N TYR A 91 34.28 8.38 11.58
CA TYR A 91 33.28 9.44 11.74
C TYR A 91 31.91 8.88 11.49
N SER A 92 30.90 9.53 12.07
CA SER A 92 29.49 9.20 11.88
C SER A 92 28.77 10.30 11.13
N SER A 93 27.79 9.90 10.32
CA SER A 93 26.98 10.74 9.46
C SER A 93 25.50 10.41 9.67
N SER A 94 24.69 11.42 9.98
CA SER A 94 23.23 11.27 10.04
C SER A 94 22.63 11.64 8.69
N LEU A 95 22.02 10.66 8.03
CA LEU A 95 21.25 10.85 6.81
C LEU A 95 19.84 11.27 7.24
N THR A 96 19.33 12.36 6.69
CA THR A 96 17.99 12.89 7.01
C THR A 96 17.25 13.26 5.74
N GLY A 97 15.93 13.45 5.83
CA GLY A 97 15.09 13.76 4.67
C GLY A 97 14.91 12.57 3.72
N LEU A 98 15.17 11.35 4.20
CA LEU A 98 14.97 10.14 3.41
C LEU A 98 13.47 9.88 3.21
N ILE A 99 13.16 9.24 2.09
CA ILE A 99 11.79 8.81 1.80
C ILE A 99 11.55 7.48 2.53
N PRO A 100 10.40 7.29 3.22
CA PRO A 100 10.05 6.00 3.83
C PRO A 100 10.05 4.85 2.83
N ALA A 101 10.25 3.62 3.32
CA ALA A 101 10.18 2.40 2.51
C ALA A 101 11.04 2.41 1.23
N THR A 102 12.11 3.21 1.22
CA THR A 102 12.93 3.47 0.03
C THR A 102 14.29 2.86 0.21
N LYS A 103 14.73 2.11 -0.80
CA LYS A 103 16.08 1.54 -0.84
C LYS A 103 17.08 2.64 -1.24
N TYR A 104 18.12 2.78 -0.44
CA TYR A 104 19.22 3.70 -0.68
C TYR A 104 20.55 2.95 -0.81
N TYR A 105 21.41 3.49 -1.66
CA TYR A 105 22.81 3.12 -1.83
C TYR A 105 23.66 4.22 -1.19
N VAL A 106 24.67 3.83 -0.42
CA VAL A 106 25.45 4.73 0.42
C VAL A 106 26.93 4.46 0.27
N ARG A 107 27.73 5.52 0.16
CA ARG A 107 29.21 5.44 0.15
C ARG A 107 29.81 6.56 1.00
N ALA A 108 30.73 6.21 1.89
CA ALA A 108 31.62 7.17 2.52
C ALA A 108 32.54 7.79 1.45
N TYR A 109 32.89 9.06 1.60
CA TYR A 109 33.85 9.76 0.74
C TYR A 109 34.86 10.56 1.57
N ALA A 110 36.05 10.73 1.01
CA ALA A 110 37.06 11.63 1.55
C ALA A 110 37.81 12.31 0.39
N SER A 111 38.05 13.60 0.54
CA SER A 111 38.73 14.44 -0.44
C SER A 111 39.99 15.03 0.15
N ASN A 112 41.07 15.01 -0.62
CA ASN A 112 42.28 15.79 -0.38
C ASN A 112 42.62 16.59 -1.66
N LYS A 113 43.67 17.40 -1.62
CA LYS A 113 44.09 18.20 -2.79
C LYS A 113 44.37 17.43 -4.09
N TYR A 114 44.54 16.10 -4.02
CA TYR A 114 44.80 15.24 -5.17
C TYR A 114 43.54 14.55 -5.70
N GLY A 115 42.43 14.57 -4.97
CA GLY A 115 41.14 14.07 -5.42
C GLY A 115 40.27 13.49 -4.31
N THR A 116 39.18 12.86 -4.74
CA THR A 116 38.20 12.21 -3.87
C THR A 116 38.26 10.70 -4.08
N SER A 117 38.26 9.96 -2.99
CA SER A 117 38.01 8.53 -2.99
C SER A 117 36.71 8.20 -2.26
N PHE A 118 36.19 7.02 -2.53
CA PHE A 118 34.94 6.52 -1.99
C PHE A 118 35.16 5.13 -1.40
N GLY A 119 34.51 4.85 -0.27
CA GLY A 119 34.46 3.53 0.31
C GLY A 119 33.55 2.58 -0.47
N ASP A 120 33.39 1.38 0.10
CA ASP A 120 32.46 0.37 -0.40
C ASP A 120 31.02 0.87 -0.42
N GLU A 121 30.25 0.38 -1.39
CA GLU A 121 28.82 0.65 -1.44
C GLU A 121 28.07 -0.30 -0.49
N VAL A 122 27.27 0.30 0.38
CA VAL A 122 26.33 -0.42 1.24
C VAL A 122 24.91 0.00 0.91
N THR A 123 23.95 -0.89 1.13
CA THR A 123 22.53 -0.60 0.89
C THR A 123 21.71 -0.77 2.14
N PHE A 124 20.69 0.05 2.29
CA PHE A 124 19.67 -0.09 3.33
C PHE A 124 18.31 0.34 2.79
N THR A 125 17.25 -0.06 3.47
CA THR A 125 15.88 0.38 3.17
C THR A 125 15.33 1.07 4.40
N THR A 126 14.83 2.29 4.25
CA THR A 126 14.17 3.01 5.34
C THR A 126 12.94 2.26 5.84
N SER A 127 12.65 2.40 7.13
CA SER A 127 11.47 1.81 7.74
C SER A 127 10.19 2.47 7.19
N ILE A 128 9.03 1.85 7.45
CA ILE A 128 7.74 2.48 7.18
C ILE A 128 7.54 3.70 8.09
N SER A 129 6.83 4.72 7.60
CA SER A 129 6.41 5.83 8.45
C SER A 129 5.39 5.30 9.46
N ASN A 130 5.82 5.13 10.71
CA ASN A 130 4.92 4.80 11.81
C ASN A 130 4.12 6.05 12.19
N GLY A 131 3.21 6.48 11.32
CA GLY A 131 2.13 7.35 11.72
C GLY A 131 1.25 6.57 12.70
N SER A 132 1.41 6.83 14.00
CA SER A 132 0.64 6.20 15.09
C SER A 132 -0.85 6.58 15.13
N SER A 133 -1.42 6.90 13.98
CA SER A 133 -2.83 6.95 13.65
C SER A 133 -2.89 6.65 12.17
N VAL A 134 -3.53 5.56 11.77
CA VAL A 134 -3.89 5.40 10.35
C VAL A 134 -4.81 6.58 10.05
N ASN A 135 -4.30 7.62 9.39
CA ASN A 135 -5.17 8.62 8.79
C ASN A 135 -6.16 7.87 7.93
N GLN A 136 -7.44 8.24 7.99
CA GLN A 136 -8.52 7.64 7.24
C GLN A 136 -8.06 7.17 5.85
N ILE A 137 -8.21 5.87 5.58
CA ILE A 137 -7.92 5.28 4.27
C ILE A 137 -9.25 5.07 3.59
N ILE A 138 -9.46 5.74 2.45
CA ILE A 138 -10.64 5.55 1.61
C ILE A 138 -10.16 4.99 0.28
N ALA A 139 -10.68 3.82 -0.08
CA ALA A 139 -10.51 3.20 -1.38
C ALA A 139 -11.83 3.30 -2.16
N ASP A 140 -11.87 4.26 -3.08
CA ASP A 140 -13.01 4.55 -3.96
C ASP A 140 -12.56 4.47 -5.44
N HIS A 141 -13.42 4.87 -6.38
CA HIS A 141 -13.08 4.82 -7.81
C HIS A 141 -11.83 5.65 -8.18
N THR A 142 -11.48 6.67 -7.40
CA THR A 142 -10.38 7.61 -7.73
C THR A 142 -9.01 6.99 -7.54
N ILE A 143 -8.90 5.92 -6.75
CA ILE A 143 -7.63 5.26 -6.46
C ILE A 143 -7.36 4.04 -7.35
N VAL A 144 -8.32 3.64 -8.18
CA VAL A 144 -8.24 2.41 -8.99
C VAL A 144 -6.99 2.39 -9.86
N ASP A 145 -6.63 3.48 -10.53
CA ASP A 145 -5.42 3.53 -11.37
C ASP A 145 -4.14 3.84 -10.58
N ARG A 146 -4.28 4.28 -9.33
CA ARG A 146 -3.17 4.61 -8.44
C ARG A 146 -2.46 3.38 -7.89
N TYR A 147 -3.00 2.17 -8.10
CA TYR A 147 -2.30 0.92 -7.79
C TYR A 147 -0.93 0.83 -8.50
N ASN A 148 -0.79 1.47 -9.67
CA ASN A 148 0.48 1.55 -10.40
C ASN A 148 1.53 2.40 -9.69
N ASP A 149 1.12 3.25 -8.75
CA ASP A 149 2.01 4.11 -7.98
C ASP A 149 2.58 3.39 -6.75
N ILE A 150 2.13 2.17 -6.43
CA ILE A 150 2.58 1.45 -5.22
C ILE A 150 4.07 1.09 -5.38
N PRO A 151 4.96 1.58 -4.49
CA PRO A 151 6.36 1.21 -4.52
C PRO A 151 6.54 -0.30 -4.25
N GLN A 152 7.56 -0.91 -4.86
CA GLN A 152 7.82 -2.36 -4.75
C GLN A 152 7.90 -2.84 -3.29
N PHE A 153 8.50 -2.04 -2.40
CA PHE A 153 8.55 -2.36 -0.97
C PHE A 153 7.16 -2.63 -0.39
N TYR A 154 6.18 -1.77 -0.69
CA TYR A 154 4.83 -1.92 -0.14
C TYR A 154 4.07 -3.05 -0.81
N ILE A 155 4.34 -3.36 -2.09
CA ILE A 155 3.86 -4.59 -2.72
C ILE A 155 4.37 -5.82 -1.94
N ASP A 156 5.65 -5.82 -1.57
CA ASP A 156 6.26 -6.93 -0.81
C ASP A 156 5.74 -7.01 0.64
N GLU A 157 5.36 -5.89 1.27
CA GLU A 157 4.66 -5.90 2.56
C GLU A 157 3.22 -6.44 2.43
N VAL A 158 2.49 -6.05 1.38
CA VAL A 158 1.13 -6.57 1.13
C VAL A 158 1.15 -8.08 0.91
N LYS A 159 2.17 -8.63 0.24
CA LYS A 159 2.33 -10.08 0.07
C LYS A 159 2.45 -10.88 1.36
N LYS A 160 2.77 -10.23 2.49
CA LYS A 160 2.82 -10.89 3.80
C LYS A 160 1.46 -10.99 4.48
N MET A 161 0.48 -10.21 4.01
CA MET A 161 -0.81 -10.07 4.67
C MET A 161 -1.67 -11.33 4.55
N LEU A 162 -2.45 -11.58 5.60
CA LEU A 162 -3.61 -12.47 5.56
C LEU A 162 -4.84 -11.58 5.54
N VAL A 163 -5.54 -11.58 4.41
CA VAL A 163 -6.75 -10.80 4.19
C VAL A 163 -7.92 -11.76 4.18
N TRP A 164 -8.96 -11.45 4.95
CA TRP A 164 -10.20 -12.20 4.95
C TRP A 164 -11.34 -11.29 4.49
N GLY A 165 -12.04 -11.68 3.43
CA GLY A 165 -13.28 -11.05 3.01
C GLY A 165 -14.49 -11.85 3.52
N ALA A 166 -15.18 -11.35 4.55
CA ALA A 166 -16.51 -11.84 4.89
C ALA A 166 -17.48 -11.55 3.74
N GLY A 167 -18.40 -12.45 3.43
CA GLY A 167 -19.39 -12.27 2.35
C GLY A 167 -19.66 -13.56 1.60
N MET A 168 -20.85 -13.70 1.00
CA MET A 168 -21.21 -14.85 0.17
C MET A 168 -20.68 -14.70 -1.27
N SER A 169 -21.53 -14.36 -2.24
CA SER A 169 -21.21 -14.32 -3.67
C SER A 169 -20.29 -13.17 -4.03
N HIS A 170 -20.54 -11.94 -3.54
CA HIS A 170 -19.71 -10.77 -3.89
C HIS A 170 -18.25 -10.86 -3.41
N SER A 171 -17.96 -11.69 -2.39
CA SER A 171 -16.57 -12.01 -2.00
C SER A 171 -15.79 -12.76 -3.09
N LEU A 172 -16.47 -13.43 -4.03
CA LEU A 172 -15.85 -14.05 -5.21
C LEU A 172 -15.32 -12.98 -6.17
N GLY A 173 -16.04 -11.87 -6.37
CA GLY A 173 -15.58 -10.76 -7.21
C GLY A 173 -14.23 -10.18 -6.74
N TYR A 174 -13.99 -10.15 -5.42
CA TYR A 174 -12.67 -9.78 -4.88
C TYR A 174 -11.59 -10.82 -5.23
N GLN A 175 -11.85 -12.11 -4.99
CA GLN A 175 -10.88 -13.18 -5.28
C GLN A 175 -10.55 -13.25 -6.77
N HIS A 176 -11.58 -13.23 -7.61
CA HIS A 176 -11.46 -13.27 -9.05
C HIS A 176 -10.66 -12.06 -9.56
N GLY A 177 -11.00 -10.86 -9.09
CA GLY A 177 -10.25 -9.66 -9.42
C GLY A 177 -8.77 -9.76 -9.07
N LEU A 178 -8.43 -10.32 -7.91
CA LEU A 178 -7.04 -10.48 -7.47
C LEU A 178 -6.28 -11.47 -8.35
N ILE A 179 -6.90 -12.59 -8.73
CA ILE A 179 -6.34 -13.57 -9.66
C ILE A 179 -6.12 -12.92 -11.04
N LEU A 180 -7.12 -12.17 -11.55
CA LEU A 180 -7.01 -11.43 -12.80
C LEU A 180 -5.88 -10.40 -12.74
N LEU A 181 -5.72 -9.68 -11.63
CA LEU A 181 -4.65 -8.71 -11.48
C LEU A 181 -3.26 -9.37 -11.49
N GLU A 182 -3.09 -10.54 -10.87
CA GLU A 182 -1.85 -11.31 -10.97
C GLU A 182 -1.56 -11.75 -12.41
N GLN A 183 -2.58 -12.18 -13.16
CA GLN A 183 -2.43 -12.52 -14.58
C GLN A 183 -2.07 -11.30 -15.44
N TYR A 184 -2.65 -10.14 -15.13
CA TYR A 184 -2.39 -8.88 -15.82
C TYR A 184 -0.98 -8.33 -15.51
N ASP A 185 -0.58 -8.35 -14.25
CA ASP A 185 0.71 -7.88 -13.75
C ASP A 185 1.23 -8.84 -12.65
N PRO A 186 2.17 -9.75 -13.01
CA PRO A 186 2.67 -10.82 -12.14
C PRO A 186 3.36 -10.37 -10.85
N LYS A 187 3.55 -9.07 -10.60
CA LYS A 187 4.09 -8.60 -9.33
C LYS A 187 3.05 -8.61 -8.20
N TYR A 188 1.75 -8.63 -8.50
CA TYR A 188 0.65 -8.62 -7.53
C TYR A 188 0.16 -10.03 -7.18
N GLN A 189 1.08 -10.88 -6.74
CA GLN A 189 0.81 -12.30 -6.48
C GLN A 189 -0.19 -12.53 -5.34
N VAL A 190 -1.13 -13.45 -5.55
CA VAL A 190 -2.17 -13.80 -4.58
C VAL A 190 -2.31 -15.32 -4.40
N ILE A 191 -2.66 -15.74 -3.19
CA ILE A 191 -3.14 -17.08 -2.89
C ILE A 191 -4.56 -16.95 -2.35
N THR A 192 -5.54 -17.42 -3.11
CA THR A 192 -6.95 -17.48 -2.68
C THR A 192 -7.25 -18.80 -2.00
N TYR A 193 -8.07 -18.78 -0.95
CA TYR A 193 -8.48 -20.00 -0.23
C TYR A 193 -9.92 -19.90 0.32
N LEU A 194 -10.55 -21.05 0.57
CA LEU A 194 -11.97 -21.17 0.94
C LEU A 194 -12.22 -21.88 2.28
N GLY A 195 -11.18 -22.37 2.96
CA GLY A 195 -11.32 -23.16 4.18
C GLY A 195 -10.19 -22.95 5.17
N ASP A 196 -10.41 -23.40 6.40
CA ASP A 196 -9.40 -23.41 7.46
C ASP A 196 -8.63 -24.74 7.51
N PRO A 197 -7.36 -24.73 7.96
CA PRO A 197 -6.59 -23.54 8.36
C PRO A 197 -6.15 -22.71 7.14
N PRO A 198 -5.82 -21.41 7.32
CA PRO A 198 -5.30 -20.59 6.22
C PRO A 198 -3.99 -21.15 5.67
N PRO A 199 -3.61 -20.79 4.43
CA PRO A 199 -2.28 -21.07 3.91
C PRO A 199 -1.17 -20.54 4.83
N ALA A 200 -0.05 -21.27 4.89
CA ALA A 200 1.10 -20.91 5.72
C ALA A 200 1.62 -19.50 5.42
N VAL A 201 2.25 -18.86 6.41
CA VAL A 201 2.86 -17.53 6.22
C VAL A 201 3.90 -17.57 5.11
N THR A 202 3.84 -16.57 4.25
CA THR A 202 4.72 -16.40 3.10
C THR A 202 4.95 -14.91 2.84
N SER A 203 6.05 -14.58 2.17
CA SER A 203 6.31 -13.25 1.61
C SER A 203 6.12 -13.22 0.09
N GLN A 204 5.69 -14.33 -0.52
CA GLN A 204 5.62 -14.48 -1.98
C GLN A 204 4.28 -14.03 -2.56
N ALA A 205 3.20 -14.10 -1.79
CA ALA A 205 1.86 -13.82 -2.29
C ALA A 205 0.91 -13.45 -1.15
N MET A 206 0.10 -12.42 -1.36
CA MET A 206 -0.95 -12.03 -0.41
C MET A 206 -1.93 -13.19 -0.27
N ARG A 207 -2.30 -13.57 0.95
CA ARG A 207 -3.27 -14.65 1.18
C ARG A 207 -4.66 -14.04 1.36
N PHE A 208 -5.57 -14.27 0.42
CA PHE A 208 -6.94 -13.75 0.46
C PHE A 208 -7.96 -14.88 0.64
N GLY A 209 -8.56 -14.95 1.84
CA GLY A 209 -9.54 -15.95 2.20
C GLY A 209 -10.97 -15.49 2.00
N ARG A 210 -11.83 -16.44 1.61
CA ARG A 210 -13.28 -16.37 1.75
C ARG A 210 -13.73 -17.56 2.59
N ILE A 211 -13.38 -17.53 3.87
CA ILE A 211 -13.78 -18.57 4.82
C ILE A 211 -15.18 -18.27 5.33
N PHE A 212 -16.07 -19.25 5.12
CA PHE A 212 -17.48 -19.29 5.52
C PHE A 212 -18.41 -18.31 4.78
N GLN A 213 -19.58 -18.80 4.37
CA GLN A 213 -20.69 -17.93 3.97
C GLN A 213 -21.10 -17.12 5.21
N SER A 214 -20.75 -15.84 5.24
CA SER A 214 -21.29 -14.93 6.25
C SER A 214 -22.78 -14.75 5.97
N GLY A 215 -23.63 -15.30 6.84
CA GLY A 215 -25.05 -14.97 6.86
C GLY A 215 -25.32 -13.70 7.67
N ASP A 216 -26.58 -13.36 7.79
CA ASP A 216 -27.14 -12.38 8.73
C ASP A 216 -26.56 -12.46 10.17
N ASN A 217 -26.25 -13.66 10.65
CA ASN A 217 -25.69 -13.90 11.97
C ASN A 217 -24.30 -13.28 12.20
N THR A 218 -23.52 -13.04 11.13
CA THR A 218 -22.20 -12.39 11.20
C THR A 218 -22.29 -10.97 11.76
N TRP A 219 -23.46 -10.33 11.63
CA TRP A 219 -23.67 -8.92 11.97
C TRP A 219 -24.37 -8.70 13.32
N THR A 220 -24.81 -9.77 14.01
CA THR A 220 -25.66 -9.60 15.19
C THR A 220 -25.44 -10.65 16.27
N SER A 221 -25.62 -11.93 15.94
CA SER A 221 -25.79 -13.01 16.92
C SER A 221 -24.54 -13.85 17.14
N ASP A 222 -23.64 -13.92 16.15
CA ASP A 222 -22.46 -14.80 16.18
C ASP A 222 -21.12 -14.05 16.18
N VAL A 223 -21.15 -12.75 16.46
CA VAL A 223 -19.96 -11.89 16.46
C VAL A 223 -18.83 -12.47 17.34
N ASN A 224 -19.19 -13.14 18.45
CA ASN A 224 -18.21 -13.79 19.32
C ASN A 224 -17.51 -15.01 18.70
N ALA A 225 -18.18 -15.81 17.86
CA ALA A 225 -17.49 -16.89 17.14
C ALA A 225 -16.53 -16.34 16.09
N TYR A 226 -16.91 -15.26 15.40
CA TYR A 226 -16.03 -14.57 14.46
C TYR A 226 -14.81 -13.93 15.15
N CYS A 227 -14.98 -13.43 16.37
CA CYS A 227 -13.87 -13.03 17.24
C CYS A 227 -12.95 -14.21 17.63
N GLY A 228 -13.47 -15.45 17.69
CA GLY A 228 -12.66 -16.66 17.89
C GLY A 228 -11.73 -16.96 16.71
N ILE A 229 -12.20 -16.76 15.47
CA ILE A 229 -11.39 -16.94 14.25
C ILE A 229 -10.20 -15.98 14.24
N LEU A 230 -10.43 -14.73 14.66
CA LEU A 230 -9.40 -13.72 14.85
C LEU A 230 -8.22 -14.23 15.69
N LYS A 231 -8.55 -14.83 16.84
CA LYS A 231 -7.56 -15.42 17.74
C LYS A 231 -6.76 -16.49 17.01
N ASP A 232 -7.44 -17.45 16.39
CA ASP A 232 -6.77 -18.58 15.74
C ASP A 232 -5.86 -18.14 14.59
N GLN A 233 -6.29 -17.17 13.78
CA GLN A 233 -5.48 -16.64 12.69
C GLN A 233 -4.29 -15.81 13.18
N ALA A 234 -4.49 -14.98 14.22
CA ALA A 234 -3.44 -14.16 14.79
C ALA A 234 -2.40 -15.00 15.55
N SER A 235 -2.82 -16.03 16.29
CA SER A 235 -1.94 -16.81 17.17
C SER A 235 -1.29 -18.01 16.50
N ASN A 236 -1.95 -18.69 15.57
CA ASN A 236 -1.45 -19.97 15.04
C ASN A 236 -0.44 -19.81 13.90
N LEU A 237 -0.35 -18.63 13.30
CA LEU A 237 0.46 -18.41 12.10
C LEU A 237 1.62 -17.43 12.29
N ASN A 238 1.73 -16.71 13.43
CA ASN A 238 2.68 -15.61 13.60
C ASN A 238 2.61 -14.58 12.46
N ASN A 239 1.39 -14.31 12.00
CA ASN A 239 1.15 -13.48 10.83
C ASN A 239 1.40 -11.98 11.14
N PRO A 240 2.23 -11.26 10.36
CA PRO A 240 2.58 -9.86 10.69
C PRO A 240 1.43 -8.85 10.49
N TYR A 241 0.42 -9.21 9.69
CA TYR A 241 -0.73 -8.36 9.34
C TYR A 241 -1.99 -9.21 9.12
N ASN A 242 -2.97 -9.13 10.02
CA ASN A 242 -4.31 -9.65 9.76
C ASN A 242 -5.20 -8.50 9.27
N VAL A 243 -5.92 -8.71 8.20
CA VAL A 243 -6.82 -7.71 7.63
C VAL A 243 -8.18 -8.35 7.45
N PHE A 244 -9.21 -7.70 7.98
CA PHE A 244 -10.58 -8.15 7.87
C PHE A 244 -11.41 -7.15 7.10
N LEU A 245 -11.89 -7.60 5.95
CA LEU A 245 -12.80 -6.90 5.09
C LEU A 245 -14.20 -7.43 5.38
N TYR A 246 -15.04 -6.59 5.96
CA TYR A 246 -16.46 -6.85 6.11
C TYR A 246 -17.15 -6.64 4.76
N ALA A 247 -16.83 -7.48 3.77
CA ALA A 247 -17.46 -7.38 2.46
C ALA A 247 -18.95 -7.56 2.65
N TRP A 248 -19.66 -6.55 2.16
CA TRP A 248 -21.09 -6.44 2.32
C TRP A 248 -21.80 -7.68 1.79
N CYS A 249 -22.79 -8.18 2.55
CA CYS A 249 -23.56 -9.33 2.11
C CYS A 249 -24.85 -8.91 1.41
N TRP A 250 -25.18 -9.65 0.35
CA TRP A 250 -26.42 -9.53 -0.41
C TRP A 250 -27.70 -9.63 0.47
N ASP A 251 -27.62 -10.29 1.63
CA ASP A 251 -28.71 -10.40 2.61
C ASP A 251 -29.25 -9.04 3.07
N MET A 252 -28.43 -7.97 3.08
CA MET A 252 -28.89 -6.64 3.52
C MET A 252 -29.74 -5.93 2.45
N THR A 253 -29.74 -6.43 1.23
CA THR A 253 -30.22 -5.72 0.03
C THR A 253 -30.91 -6.65 -0.99
N TRP A 254 -31.37 -7.82 -0.52
CA TRP A 254 -31.96 -8.90 -1.30
C TRP A 254 -33.10 -8.43 -2.23
N VAL A 255 -33.32 -9.15 -3.33
CA VAL A 255 -34.32 -8.84 -4.37
C VAL A 255 -35.78 -9.09 -3.96
N ASN A 256 -36.07 -9.22 -2.66
CA ASN A 256 -37.46 -9.32 -2.22
C ASN A 256 -38.17 -7.99 -2.46
N SER A 257 -39.48 -8.05 -2.70
CA SER A 257 -40.28 -6.82 -2.82
C SER A 257 -40.07 -5.96 -1.56
N PRO A 258 -39.89 -4.64 -1.72
CA PRO A 258 -39.95 -3.70 -0.62
C PRO A 258 -41.19 -4.02 0.26
N GLY A 259 -41.05 -3.97 1.58
CA GLY A 259 -42.22 -4.18 2.44
C GLY A 259 -42.01 -3.71 3.87
N GLY A 260 -42.94 -4.06 4.75
CA GLY A 260 -43.00 -3.47 6.08
C GLY A 260 -43.78 -2.16 6.07
N GLY A 261 -43.62 -1.34 7.10
CA GLY A 261 -44.15 0.02 7.11
C GLY A 261 -43.38 0.95 6.18
N LEU A 262 -44.05 1.98 5.66
CA LEU A 262 -43.41 3.06 4.90
C LEU A 262 -42.55 3.89 5.86
N ASP A 263 -41.27 4.02 5.53
CA ASP A 263 -40.36 4.93 6.20
C ASP A 263 -40.76 6.38 5.91
N PRO A 264 -41.10 7.19 6.93
CA PRO A 264 -41.60 8.55 6.73
C PRO A 264 -40.50 9.57 6.36
N GLU A 265 -39.24 9.27 6.63
CA GLU A 265 -38.11 10.15 6.32
C GLU A 265 -37.72 10.03 4.83
N PHE A 266 -37.61 8.79 4.36
CA PHE A 266 -37.10 8.50 3.02
C PHE A 266 -38.21 8.17 2.00
N ASN A 267 -39.42 7.90 2.48
CA ASN A 267 -40.56 7.42 1.68
C ASN A 267 -40.21 6.12 0.92
N VAL A 268 -39.68 5.15 1.66
CA VAL A 268 -39.31 3.82 1.14
C VAL A 268 -39.81 2.71 2.06
N HIS A 269 -39.92 1.50 1.52
CA HIS A 269 -40.11 0.27 2.29
C HIS A 269 -38.82 -0.54 2.30
N TRP A 270 -38.36 -0.91 3.49
CA TRP A 270 -37.12 -1.62 3.66
C TRP A 270 -37.20 -3.07 3.12
N ALA A 271 -36.14 -3.51 2.43
CA ALA A 271 -35.93 -4.85 1.87
C ALA A 271 -34.66 -5.49 2.42
N GLY A 272 -34.47 -6.78 2.17
CA GLY A 272 -33.41 -7.61 2.76
C GLY A 272 -33.90 -9.01 3.12
N SER A 273 -32.96 -9.93 3.38
CA SER A 273 -33.17 -11.33 3.70
C SER A 273 -32.46 -11.75 4.99
N ALA A 274 -32.23 -10.84 5.93
CA ALA A 274 -31.61 -11.17 7.21
C ALA A 274 -32.57 -11.94 8.12
N GLY A 275 -32.26 -13.21 8.39
CA GLY A 275 -33.01 -14.08 9.29
C GLY A 275 -34.41 -14.41 8.77
N GLY A 276 -34.64 -14.29 7.46
CA GLY A 276 -35.98 -14.38 6.86
C GLY A 276 -36.81 -13.10 6.99
N GLY A 277 -36.20 -11.97 7.37
CA GLY A 277 -36.85 -10.66 7.48
C GLY A 277 -36.09 -9.51 6.81
N ARG A 278 -36.53 -8.27 7.04
CA ARG A 278 -36.08 -7.05 6.33
C ARG A 278 -34.90 -6.37 7.03
N TRP A 279 -34.18 -5.54 6.29
CA TRP A 279 -33.02 -4.77 6.79
C TRP A 279 -33.30 -3.28 6.71
N GLY A 280 -33.42 -2.61 7.87
CA GLY A 280 -33.67 -1.16 7.98
C GLY A 280 -32.42 -0.31 7.77
N LEU A 281 -32.56 1.01 7.81
CA LEU A 281 -31.42 1.91 7.83
C LEU A 281 -30.82 2.00 9.23
N ASN A 282 -31.63 2.25 10.25
CA ASN A 282 -31.18 2.44 11.62
C ASN A 282 -32.09 1.69 12.62
N ASN A 283 -31.81 1.82 13.91
CA ASN A 283 -32.59 1.13 14.95
C ASN A 283 -34.05 1.62 15.09
N GLU A 284 -34.38 2.81 14.61
CA GLU A 284 -35.75 3.36 14.65
C GLU A 284 -36.68 2.62 13.67
N ASP A 285 -36.09 2.01 12.62
CA ASP A 285 -36.81 1.23 11.60
C ASP A 285 -37.29 -0.15 12.07
N GLN A 286 -36.95 -0.56 13.28
CA GLN A 286 -37.30 -1.90 13.79
C GLN A 286 -38.81 -2.17 13.72
N SER A 287 -39.63 -1.16 14.02
CA SER A 287 -41.10 -1.28 13.95
C SER A 287 -41.62 -1.42 12.52
N LEU A 288 -40.92 -0.84 11.54
CA LEU A 288 -41.26 -0.89 10.11
C LEU A 288 -40.84 -2.22 9.49
N THR A 289 -39.66 -2.71 9.83
CA THR A 289 -39.04 -3.91 9.26
C THR A 289 -39.55 -5.20 9.90
N GLY A 290 -39.96 -5.13 11.18
CA GLY A 290 -40.30 -6.30 12.00
C GLY A 290 -39.08 -7.12 12.43
N THR A 291 -37.87 -6.59 12.29
CA THR A 291 -36.61 -7.25 12.66
C THR A 291 -35.67 -6.24 13.34
N PRO A 292 -34.68 -6.69 14.12
CA PRO A 292 -33.66 -5.80 14.66
C PRO A 292 -32.56 -5.43 13.65
N PHE A 293 -32.61 -5.94 12.41
CA PHE A 293 -31.51 -5.80 11.45
C PHE A 293 -31.52 -4.42 10.78
N SER A 294 -30.40 -3.71 10.89
CA SER A 294 -30.23 -2.35 10.38
C SER A 294 -28.75 -2.05 10.10
N MET A 295 -28.43 -0.88 9.53
CA MET A 295 -27.03 -0.47 9.39
C MET A 295 -26.34 -0.23 10.72
N ASP A 296 -27.08 0.11 11.79
CA ASP A 296 -26.53 0.18 13.14
C ASP A 296 -26.06 -1.20 13.63
N SER A 297 -26.76 -2.27 13.26
CA SER A 297 -26.33 -3.64 13.56
C SER A 297 -25.00 -3.97 12.86
N TYR A 298 -24.87 -3.61 11.58
CA TYR A 298 -23.63 -3.75 10.81
C TYR A 298 -22.46 -3.03 11.49
N LEU A 299 -22.63 -1.75 11.82
CA LEU A 299 -21.58 -0.93 12.45
C LEU A 299 -21.22 -1.45 13.86
N SER A 300 -22.23 -1.87 14.64
CA SER A 300 -22.04 -2.43 15.99
C SER A 300 -21.25 -3.74 15.98
N ALA A 301 -21.45 -4.60 14.99
CA ALA A 301 -20.68 -5.84 14.84
C ALA A 301 -19.20 -5.57 14.57
N ILE A 302 -18.92 -4.60 13.69
CA ILE A 302 -17.56 -4.17 13.38
C ILE A 302 -16.86 -3.63 14.63
N GLU A 303 -17.56 -2.79 15.40
CA GLU A 303 -16.98 -2.24 16.63
C GLU A 303 -16.76 -3.31 17.71
N THR A 304 -17.64 -4.30 17.81
CA THR A 304 -17.47 -5.44 18.71
C THR A 304 -16.21 -6.25 18.38
N TYR A 305 -15.94 -6.49 17.09
CA TYR A 305 -14.73 -7.14 16.62
C TYR A 305 -13.47 -6.32 16.92
N ASN A 306 -13.52 -5.01 16.64
CA ASN A 306 -12.42 -4.10 16.96
C ASN A 306 -12.13 -4.07 18.46
N ALA A 307 -13.16 -4.02 19.30
CA ALA A 307 -13.04 -4.09 20.74
C ALA A 307 -12.41 -5.41 21.19
N HIS A 308 -12.81 -6.54 20.60
CA HIS A 308 -12.22 -7.84 20.88
C HIS A 308 -10.73 -7.90 20.52
N ALA A 309 -10.35 -7.42 19.33
CA ALA A 309 -8.96 -7.36 18.89
C ALA A 309 -8.11 -6.49 19.83
N ARG A 310 -8.61 -5.30 20.22
CA ARG A 310 -7.93 -4.40 21.17
C ARG A 310 -7.77 -5.06 22.55
N SER A 311 -8.81 -5.71 23.07
CA SER A 311 -8.81 -6.37 24.38
C SER A 311 -7.78 -7.50 24.49
N ASN A 312 -7.47 -8.15 23.36
CA ASN A 312 -6.54 -9.27 23.30
C ASN A 312 -5.18 -8.90 22.66
N ASN A 313 -4.94 -7.62 22.37
CA ASN A 313 -3.73 -7.12 21.73
C ASN A 313 -3.41 -7.82 20.38
N TYR A 314 -4.44 -8.10 19.59
CA TYR A 314 -4.29 -8.65 18.24
C TYR A 314 -4.02 -7.53 17.24
N LYS A 315 -2.94 -7.67 16.46
CA LYS A 315 -2.64 -6.74 15.35
C LYS A 315 -3.53 -7.08 14.15
N THR A 316 -4.68 -6.42 14.08
CA THR A 316 -5.66 -6.56 13.00
C THR A 316 -6.11 -5.20 12.48
N PHE A 317 -6.37 -5.13 11.17
CA PHE A 317 -7.01 -4.00 10.50
C PHE A 317 -8.40 -4.39 10.07
N THR A 318 -9.36 -3.50 10.29
CA THR A 318 -10.76 -3.73 9.95
C THR A 318 -11.20 -2.74 8.89
N ILE A 319 -11.80 -3.26 7.82
CA ILE A 319 -12.22 -2.48 6.67
C ILE A 319 -13.74 -2.48 6.59
N TYR A 320 -14.31 -1.28 6.65
CA TYR A 320 -15.71 -1.00 6.36
C TYR A 320 -15.93 -1.06 4.84
N THR A 321 -17.08 -1.56 4.40
CA THR A 321 -17.39 -1.63 2.96
C THR A 321 -18.82 -1.19 2.68
N THR A 322 -19.03 -0.57 1.51
CA THR A 322 -20.36 -0.51 0.89
C THR A 322 -20.66 -1.82 0.15
N GLY A 323 -21.88 -1.93 -0.37
CA GLY A 323 -22.41 -3.16 -0.92
C GLY A 323 -22.76 -3.17 -2.41
N PRO A 324 -23.48 -4.21 -2.83
CA PRO A 324 -23.82 -4.45 -4.21
C PRO A 324 -24.70 -3.35 -4.80
N VAL A 325 -24.45 -3.09 -6.08
CA VAL A 325 -25.12 -2.09 -6.90
C VAL A 325 -25.65 -2.69 -8.21
N ASP A 326 -25.72 -4.02 -8.26
CA ASP A 326 -26.31 -4.86 -9.30
C ASP A 326 -27.80 -5.15 -9.03
N ASP A 327 -28.56 -5.56 -10.05
CA ASP A 327 -30.03 -5.74 -10.03
C ASP A 327 -30.85 -4.52 -9.56
N ASN A 328 -32.18 -4.63 -9.62
CA ASN A 328 -33.14 -3.63 -9.09
C ASN A 328 -32.93 -2.19 -9.60
N SER A 329 -32.32 -2.04 -10.78
CA SER A 329 -32.12 -0.77 -11.46
C SER A 329 -33.44 -0.02 -11.67
N GLY A 330 -33.52 1.21 -11.20
CA GLY A 330 -34.70 2.07 -11.34
C GLY A 330 -35.87 1.68 -10.45
N THR A 331 -35.60 1.01 -9.33
CA THR A 331 -36.63 0.54 -8.38
C THR A 331 -36.39 1.12 -6.98
N GLU A 332 -37.41 1.02 -6.12
CA GLU A 332 -37.31 1.34 -4.68
C GLU A 332 -36.19 0.55 -3.98
N ASN A 333 -36.00 -0.72 -4.36
CA ASN A 333 -34.91 -1.56 -3.85
C ASN A 333 -33.53 -0.98 -4.20
N GLY A 334 -33.36 -0.49 -5.43
CA GLY A 334 -32.12 0.19 -5.83
C GLY A 334 -31.91 1.49 -5.05
N TYR A 335 -32.97 2.28 -4.86
CA TYR A 335 -32.89 3.55 -4.12
C TYR A 335 -32.56 3.35 -2.63
N GLN A 336 -33.22 2.42 -1.95
CA GLN A 336 -32.92 2.16 -0.53
C GLN A 336 -31.50 1.63 -0.28
N ARG A 337 -30.89 0.95 -1.27
CA ARG A 337 -29.47 0.55 -1.19
C ARG A 337 -28.55 1.75 -1.18
N GLU A 338 -28.82 2.75 -2.01
CA GLU A 338 -28.06 4.00 -1.99
C GLU A 338 -28.15 4.69 -0.62
N LEU A 339 -29.32 4.65 0.03
CA LEU A 339 -29.48 5.18 1.39
C LEU A 339 -28.59 4.43 2.39
N LYS A 340 -28.61 3.09 2.36
CA LYS A 340 -27.73 2.24 3.21
C LYS A 340 -26.25 2.50 2.95
N HIS A 341 -25.83 2.64 1.70
CA HIS A 341 -24.44 2.99 1.36
C HIS A 341 -24.06 4.39 1.85
N THR A 342 -24.96 5.36 1.69
CA THR A 342 -24.77 6.73 2.18
C THR A 342 -24.62 6.76 3.70
N TYR A 343 -25.39 5.94 4.43
CA TYR A 343 -25.28 5.81 5.88
C TYR A 343 -23.88 5.40 6.33
N ILE A 344 -23.27 4.41 5.67
CA ILE A 344 -21.88 3.99 5.97
C ILE A 344 -20.88 5.10 5.63
N ARG A 345 -21.05 5.75 4.47
CA ARG A 345 -20.15 6.83 4.05
C ARG A 345 -20.16 7.98 5.05
N GLU A 346 -21.33 8.36 5.55
CA GLU A 346 -21.45 9.40 6.59
C GLU A 346 -20.90 8.93 7.93
N TYR A 347 -21.06 7.65 8.31
CA TYR A 347 -20.38 7.09 9.47
C TYR A 347 -18.86 7.22 9.32
N VAL A 348 -18.29 6.69 8.24
CA VAL A 348 -16.85 6.75 7.94
C VAL A 348 -16.34 8.17 7.99
N LYS A 349 -16.98 9.11 7.29
CA LYS A 349 -16.61 10.54 7.27
C LYS A 349 -16.51 11.17 8.67
N ASN A 350 -17.31 10.72 9.64
CA ASN A 350 -17.29 11.20 11.02
C ASN A 350 -16.32 10.42 11.94
N HIS A 351 -15.67 9.36 11.44
CA HIS A 351 -14.77 8.47 12.17
C HIS A 351 -13.41 8.37 11.44
N PRO A 352 -12.49 9.34 11.62
CA PRO A 352 -11.26 9.45 10.84
C PRO A 352 -10.24 8.31 11.07
N GLU A 353 -10.47 7.46 12.07
CA GLU A 353 -9.69 6.25 12.35
C GLU A 353 -10.07 5.06 11.46
N THR A 354 -11.12 5.20 10.64
CA THR A 354 -11.66 4.12 9.81
C THR A 354 -10.84 3.85 8.55
N ILE A 355 -10.87 2.59 8.12
CA ILE A 355 -10.42 2.16 6.79
C ILE A 355 -11.67 1.75 6.03
N PHE A 356 -11.88 2.32 4.85
CA PHE A 356 -13.10 2.18 4.09
C PHE A 356 -12.82 1.78 2.64
N PHE A 357 -13.49 0.73 2.18
CA PHE A 357 -13.47 0.24 0.82
C PHE A 357 -14.85 0.42 0.20
N ASP A 358 -15.02 1.48 -0.59
CA ASP A 358 -16.30 1.83 -1.20
C ASP A 358 -16.53 1.01 -2.48
N TYR A 359 -16.83 -0.28 -2.28
CA TYR A 359 -17.15 -1.24 -3.34
C TYR A 359 -18.19 -0.70 -4.33
N ALA A 360 -19.28 -0.14 -3.81
CA ALA A 360 -20.36 0.46 -4.60
C ALA A 360 -19.83 1.58 -5.49
N ASP A 361 -19.04 2.50 -4.92
CA ASP A 361 -18.46 3.62 -5.66
C ASP A 361 -17.50 3.13 -6.76
N ILE A 362 -16.61 2.19 -6.46
CA ILE A 362 -15.67 1.62 -7.44
C ILE A 362 -16.40 1.07 -8.68
N LEU A 363 -17.54 0.42 -8.47
CA LEU A 363 -18.32 -0.27 -9.51
C LEU A 363 -19.35 0.61 -10.24
N VAL A 364 -19.76 1.75 -9.70
CA VAL A 364 -20.67 2.65 -10.42
C VAL A 364 -19.93 3.62 -11.34
N TYR A 365 -18.60 3.68 -11.26
CA TYR A 365 -17.74 4.44 -12.18
C TYR A 365 -17.00 3.52 -13.15
N ASN A 366 -16.81 3.97 -14.39
CA ASN A 366 -15.90 3.33 -15.35
C ASN A 366 -14.47 3.90 -15.29
N ASN A 367 -13.58 3.37 -16.15
CA ASN A 367 -12.18 3.82 -16.26
C ASN A 367 -12.04 5.28 -16.77
N SER A 368 -13.09 5.86 -17.36
CA SER A 368 -13.10 7.27 -17.78
C SER A 368 -13.62 8.21 -16.67
N GLY A 369 -13.94 7.69 -15.48
CA GLY A 369 -14.51 8.47 -14.39
C GLY A 369 -15.99 8.83 -14.59
N GLN A 370 -16.70 8.13 -15.48
CA GLN A 370 -18.13 8.35 -15.69
C GLN A 370 -18.94 7.51 -14.70
N LYS A 371 -19.78 8.19 -13.90
CA LYS A 371 -20.73 7.54 -12.98
C LYS A 371 -21.99 7.07 -13.71
N HIS A 372 -22.48 5.89 -13.38
CA HIS A 372 -23.79 5.41 -13.79
C HIS A 372 -24.85 5.64 -12.71
N ILE A 373 -25.92 6.33 -13.09
CA ILE A 373 -27.07 6.66 -12.25
C ILE A 373 -28.34 6.28 -13.00
N VAL A 374 -29.29 5.69 -12.29
CA VAL A 374 -30.64 5.38 -12.78
C VAL A 374 -31.67 6.04 -11.87
N ASN A 375 -32.94 6.08 -12.29
CA ASN A 375 -34.00 6.73 -11.53
C ASN A 375 -35.13 5.76 -11.21
N TRP A 376 -35.52 5.69 -9.95
CA TRP A 376 -36.78 5.10 -9.56
C TRP A 376 -37.91 6.13 -9.72
N ASN A 377 -38.99 5.74 -10.41
CA ASN A 377 -40.20 6.56 -10.53
C ASN A 377 -41.17 6.22 -9.39
N ASP A 378 -41.09 6.99 -8.31
CA ASP A 378 -41.96 6.92 -7.14
C ASP A 378 -43.21 7.78 -7.36
N GLY A 379 -44.17 7.26 -8.13
CA GLY A 379 -45.46 7.91 -8.36
C GLY A 379 -45.38 9.29 -9.04
N GLY A 380 -44.39 9.50 -9.91
CA GLY A 380 -44.09 10.78 -10.57
C GLY A 380 -42.90 11.53 -9.97
N THR A 381 -42.38 11.08 -8.82
CA THR A 381 -41.14 11.60 -8.23
C THR A 381 -39.96 10.76 -8.69
N TYR A 382 -39.05 11.35 -9.46
CA TYR A 382 -37.83 10.65 -9.89
C TYR A 382 -36.77 10.71 -8.79
N ARG A 383 -36.40 9.54 -8.28
CA ARG A 383 -35.40 9.36 -7.22
C ARG A 383 -34.14 8.72 -7.81
N PRO A 384 -33.04 9.47 -7.96
CA PRO A 384 -31.81 8.94 -8.53
C PRO A 384 -31.12 7.99 -7.54
N HIS A 385 -30.53 6.92 -8.05
CA HIS A 385 -29.66 6.02 -7.29
C HIS A 385 -28.55 5.45 -8.15
N SER A 386 -27.44 5.04 -7.52
CA SER A 386 -26.32 4.44 -8.25
C SER A 386 -26.67 3.02 -8.68
N GLN A 387 -26.14 2.62 -9.83
CA GLN A 387 -26.21 1.26 -10.38
C GLN A 387 -24.84 0.92 -10.97
N ILE A 388 -24.46 -0.35 -10.98
CA ILE A 388 -23.21 -0.80 -11.62
C ILE A 388 -23.08 -0.24 -13.03
N HIS A 389 -21.91 0.33 -13.33
CA HIS A 389 -21.65 0.86 -14.66
C HIS A 389 -21.61 -0.30 -15.68
N PRO A 390 -22.23 -0.18 -16.87
CA PRO A 390 -22.24 -1.26 -17.87
C PRO A 390 -20.85 -1.75 -18.29
N ASP A 391 -19.83 -0.90 -18.24
CA ASP A 391 -18.44 -1.30 -18.48
C ASP A 391 -17.89 -2.25 -17.43
N ASN A 392 -18.36 -2.19 -16.19
CA ASN A 392 -17.93 -3.08 -15.11
C ASN A 392 -18.65 -4.44 -15.14
N LEU A 393 -19.58 -4.62 -16.08
CA LEU A 393 -20.22 -5.89 -16.44
C LEU A 393 -19.56 -6.55 -17.67
N LYS A 394 -18.45 -6.01 -18.17
CA LYS A 394 -17.72 -6.54 -19.33
C LYS A 394 -16.55 -7.41 -18.89
N ASP A 395 -16.16 -8.32 -19.78
CA ASP A 395 -15.00 -9.19 -19.60
C ASP A 395 -13.83 -8.75 -20.49
N TYR A 396 -12.67 -9.39 -20.34
CA TYR A 396 -11.51 -9.20 -21.20
C TYR A 396 -11.29 -10.40 -22.10
N ASN A 397 -10.87 -10.14 -23.34
CA ASN A 397 -10.30 -11.20 -24.17
C ASN A 397 -8.82 -11.46 -23.80
N SER A 398 -8.18 -12.44 -24.46
CA SER A 398 -6.76 -12.78 -24.24
C SER A 398 -5.77 -11.66 -24.57
N LEU A 399 -6.22 -10.56 -25.18
CA LEU A 399 -5.43 -9.35 -25.47
C LEU A 399 -5.74 -8.21 -24.50
N TRP A 400 -6.45 -8.48 -23.40
CA TRP A 400 -6.90 -7.49 -22.41
C TRP A 400 -7.76 -6.37 -22.99
N GLN A 401 -8.54 -6.67 -24.03
CA GLN A 401 -9.54 -5.75 -24.58
C GLN A 401 -10.91 -6.09 -24.01
N MET A 402 -11.64 -5.06 -23.55
CA MET A 402 -12.99 -5.23 -23.02
C MET A 402 -13.93 -5.75 -24.12
N ILE A 403 -14.65 -6.82 -23.81
CA ILE A 403 -15.68 -7.46 -24.63
C ILE A 403 -16.99 -7.54 -23.86
N PRO A 404 -18.15 -7.63 -24.52
CA PRO A 404 -19.40 -7.97 -23.83
C PRO A 404 -19.21 -9.23 -23.00
N ALA A 405 -19.81 -9.30 -21.81
CA ALA A 405 -19.80 -10.53 -21.04
C ALA A 405 -20.33 -11.68 -21.89
N ASP A 406 -19.59 -12.77 -21.92
CA ASP A 406 -19.90 -13.89 -22.82
C ASP A 406 -21.01 -14.80 -22.27
N GLY A 407 -21.52 -14.48 -21.07
CA GLY A 407 -22.57 -15.23 -20.38
C GLY A 407 -22.11 -16.62 -19.93
N GLN A 408 -20.85 -17.00 -20.16
CA GLN A 408 -20.20 -18.08 -19.44
C GLN A 408 -19.82 -17.48 -18.10
N GLY A 409 -20.81 -17.40 -17.21
CA GLY A 409 -20.59 -17.00 -15.82
C GLY A 409 -19.34 -17.67 -15.28
N ASP A 410 -18.62 -16.93 -14.44
CA ASP A 410 -17.42 -17.33 -13.72
C ASP A 410 -17.38 -18.85 -13.45
N PRO A 411 -16.29 -19.57 -13.78
CA PRO A 411 -16.09 -20.95 -13.35
C PRO A 411 -16.28 -21.18 -11.83
N LEU A 412 -16.19 -20.13 -11.01
CA LEU A 412 -16.39 -20.11 -9.56
C LEU A 412 -17.79 -19.59 -9.12
N GLY A 413 -18.60 -19.03 -10.03
CA GLY A 413 -20.01 -18.66 -9.88
C GLY A 413 -20.35 -17.21 -9.48
N ASP A 414 -21.51 -16.72 -9.98
CA ASP A 414 -22.41 -15.64 -9.51
C ASP A 414 -21.81 -14.39 -8.81
N ASP A 415 -20.67 -13.84 -9.26
CA ASP A 415 -20.09 -12.61 -8.68
C ASP A 415 -20.81 -11.31 -9.11
N HIS A 416 -21.85 -11.43 -9.96
CA HIS A 416 -22.73 -10.36 -10.46
C HIS A 416 -22.00 -9.15 -11.12
N ILE A 417 -20.70 -9.29 -11.40
CA ILE A 417 -19.83 -8.30 -12.03
C ILE A 417 -19.01 -8.97 -13.14
N GLY A 418 -18.54 -8.21 -14.13
CA GLY A 418 -17.61 -8.73 -15.15
C GLY A 418 -16.15 -8.63 -14.70
N GLU A 419 -15.23 -9.23 -15.45
CA GLU A 419 -13.79 -9.17 -15.17
C GLU A 419 -13.27 -7.72 -15.07
N ALA A 420 -13.87 -6.78 -15.82
CA ALA A 420 -13.55 -5.37 -15.74
C ALA A 420 -13.85 -4.78 -14.35
N GLY A 421 -15.01 -5.07 -13.77
CA GLY A 421 -15.37 -4.65 -12.42
C GLY A 421 -14.49 -5.31 -11.36
N ALA A 422 -14.29 -6.62 -11.47
CA ALA A 422 -13.44 -7.40 -10.56
C ALA A 422 -12.00 -6.86 -10.53
N LEU A 423 -11.41 -6.58 -11.70
CA LEU A 423 -10.06 -6.02 -11.79
C LEU A 423 -9.96 -4.63 -11.13
N ARG A 424 -10.98 -3.78 -11.25
CA ARG A 424 -11.01 -2.46 -10.57
C ARG A 424 -10.99 -2.60 -9.05
N ILE A 425 -11.78 -3.53 -8.52
CA ILE A 425 -11.80 -3.87 -7.08
C ILE A 425 -10.42 -4.35 -6.61
N ALA A 426 -9.77 -5.23 -7.37
CA ALA A 426 -8.45 -5.75 -7.00
C ALA A 426 -7.36 -4.67 -6.98
N LYS A 427 -7.34 -3.79 -7.98
CA LYS A 427 -6.41 -2.65 -8.02
C LYS A 427 -6.61 -1.75 -6.79
N ALA A 428 -7.87 -1.44 -6.47
CA ALA A 428 -8.21 -0.67 -5.29
C ALA A 428 -7.78 -1.35 -3.99
N MET A 429 -7.94 -2.68 -3.91
CA MET A 429 -7.55 -3.48 -2.74
C MET A 429 -6.04 -3.40 -2.50
N TRP A 430 -5.22 -3.64 -3.52
CA TRP A 430 -3.76 -3.56 -3.39
C TRP A 430 -3.29 -2.17 -2.96
N TRP A 431 -3.91 -1.11 -3.50
CA TRP A 431 -3.61 0.26 -3.09
C TRP A 431 -3.93 0.48 -1.59
N MET A 432 -5.11 0.06 -1.14
CA MET A 432 -5.53 0.18 0.26
C MET A 432 -4.64 -0.62 1.20
N LEU A 433 -4.28 -1.86 0.84
CA LEU A 433 -3.41 -2.71 1.64
C LEU A 433 -1.98 -2.13 1.72
N ALA A 434 -1.49 -1.50 0.66
CA ALA A 434 -0.21 -0.78 0.72
C ALA A 434 -0.27 0.40 1.70
N ARG A 435 -1.40 1.13 1.76
CA ARG A 435 -1.63 2.17 2.78
C ARG A 435 -1.64 1.58 4.19
N ILE A 436 -2.28 0.41 4.39
CA ILE A 436 -2.25 -0.33 5.67
C ILE A 436 -0.82 -0.74 6.05
N ALA A 437 0.02 -1.09 5.07
CA ALA A 437 1.44 -1.36 5.29
C ALA A 437 2.27 -0.11 5.66
N GLY A 438 1.68 1.08 5.69
CA GLY A 438 2.33 2.34 6.08
C GLY A 438 2.79 3.19 4.90
N TRP A 439 2.25 2.97 3.69
CA TRP A 439 2.46 3.86 2.56
C TRP A 439 1.64 5.14 2.71
N ASP A 440 2.24 6.28 2.37
CA ASP A 440 1.58 7.58 2.38
C ASP A 440 0.52 7.73 1.28
N GLY A 441 0.55 6.84 0.28
CA GLY A 441 -0.36 6.88 -0.86
C GLY A 441 -0.02 7.96 -1.87
N GLN A 442 1.19 8.51 -1.87
CA GLN A 442 1.63 9.57 -2.79
C GLN A 442 3.02 9.31 -3.38
N SER A 443 3.94 8.79 -2.57
CA SER A 443 5.30 8.44 -2.98
C SER A 443 5.30 7.29 -3.99
N LYS A 444 6.13 7.40 -5.04
CA LYS A 444 6.30 6.37 -6.09
C LYS A 444 7.61 5.62 -5.93
#